data_AF-A0A4R3LUK2-F1
#
_entry.id   AF-A0A4R3LUK2-F1
#
_cell.length_a   1.000
_cell.length_b   1.000
_cell.length_c   1.000
_cell.angle_alpha   90.00
_cell.angle_beta   90.00
_cell.angle_gamma   90.00
#
_symmetry.space_group_name_H-M   'P 1'
#
loop_
_entity.id
_entity.type
_entity.pdbx_description
1 polymer ?
#
loop_
_entity_poly.entity_id
_entity_poly.type
_entity_poly.pdbx_seq_one_letter_code
_entity_poly.pdbx_strand_id
1 'polypeptide(L)'
;MDFSRLLCTGFLVIGLVGATVPAGAQSGGRSVVPAATEAGTPDRGREAANRTPEAATGQCATQRITIRTNPEGDQVSTASTVFVNVPRSGLTFTQGGTAPSCVMVRFSAVTFAPDKRVLDVRVLVDGRVAQPGPVLFSGDDDEDFDGRWARAHSFDFLVPNVAPGQHNVRVQARSFTGGPVYLNTRSTVVHHR
;
A
#
# COMPACT_ATOMS: atom_id res chain seq x y z
N MET A 1 41.86 13.97 11.24
CA MET A 1 41.05 14.90 12.03
C MET A 1 39.97 14.06 12.69
N ASP A 2 40.09 13.95 14.00
CA ASP A 2 39.41 13.02 14.90
C ASP A 2 38.19 13.73 15.51
N PHE A 3 37.02 13.11 15.46
CA PHE A 3 35.82 13.57 16.17
C PHE A 3 35.24 12.40 16.97
N SER A 4 36.02 12.02 17.98
CA SER A 4 35.58 11.19 19.08
C SER A 4 34.83 12.05 20.10
N ARG A 5 33.74 11.48 20.64
CA ARG A 5 33.02 11.85 21.89
C ARG A 5 31.96 12.95 21.78
N LEU A 6 30.69 12.53 21.82
CA LEU A 6 29.70 13.22 22.64
C LEU A 6 28.82 12.20 23.38
N LEU A 7 28.52 12.57 24.62
CA LEU A 7 28.18 11.71 25.74
C LEU A 7 26.74 11.18 25.72
N CYS A 8 26.66 9.96 26.23
CA CYS A 8 25.47 9.29 26.73
C CYS A 8 25.11 9.84 28.11
N THR A 9 23.87 10.32 28.34
CA THR A 9 23.11 10.10 29.60
C THR A 9 21.73 10.76 29.52
N GLY A 10 20.68 9.95 29.56
CA GLY A 10 19.29 10.39 29.67
C GLY A 10 18.43 9.24 30.15
N PHE A 11 18.49 8.96 31.46
CA PHE A 11 17.62 8.00 32.15
C PHE A 11 16.19 8.57 32.16
N LEU A 12 15.28 7.99 31.37
CA LEU A 12 13.85 8.29 31.45
C LEU A 12 13.17 7.22 32.31
N VAL A 13 12.71 7.63 33.49
CA VAL A 13 11.87 6.82 34.37
C VAL A 13 10.44 6.87 33.85
N ILE A 14 9.95 5.75 33.29
CA ILE A 14 8.54 5.60 32.90
C ILE A 14 7.78 5.09 34.14
N GLY A 15 6.99 5.97 34.74
CA GLY A 15 6.04 5.62 35.79
C GLY A 15 4.88 4.81 35.21
N LEU A 16 4.74 3.57 35.66
CA LEU A 16 3.61 2.70 35.32
C LEU A 16 2.39 3.13 36.16
N VAL A 17 1.45 3.87 35.56
CA VAL A 17 0.15 4.16 36.19
C VAL A 17 -0.82 3.05 35.78
N GLY A 18 -1.12 2.17 36.73
CA GLY A 18 -2.17 1.15 36.58
C GLY A 18 -3.55 1.80 36.64
N ALA A 19 -4.29 1.76 35.53
CA ALA A 19 -5.71 2.09 35.50
C ALA A 19 -6.51 0.78 35.42
N THR A 20 -7.16 0.42 36.53
CA THR A 20 -8.21 -0.61 36.59
C THR A 20 -9.48 -0.06 35.97
N VAL A 21 -9.95 -0.67 34.88
CA VAL A 21 -11.24 -0.36 34.26
C VAL A 21 -12.31 -1.33 34.81
N PRO A 22 -13.44 -0.85 35.36
CA PRO A 22 -14.52 -1.73 35.78
C PRO A 22 -15.30 -2.27 34.57
N ALA A 23 -15.66 -3.55 34.65
CA ALA A 23 -16.52 -4.24 33.70
C ALA A 23 -17.97 -3.72 33.82
N GLY A 24 -18.40 -2.90 32.86
CA GLY A 24 -19.79 -2.49 32.68
C GLY A 24 -20.55 -3.48 31.80
N ALA A 25 -21.58 -4.12 32.37
CA ALA A 25 -22.52 -4.96 31.66
C ALA A 25 -23.38 -4.11 30.70
N GLN A 26 -23.41 -4.45 29.41
CA GLN A 26 -24.34 -3.84 28.46
C GLN A 26 -25.60 -4.70 28.33
N SER A 27 -26.73 -4.11 28.75
CA SER A 27 -28.08 -4.64 28.60
C SER A 27 -28.55 -4.54 27.15
N GLY A 28 -29.09 -5.63 26.61
CA GLY A 28 -29.64 -5.70 25.26
C GLY A 28 -30.85 -4.78 25.07
N GLY A 29 -30.75 -3.87 24.11
CA GLY A 29 -31.87 -3.13 23.54
C GLY A 29 -32.12 -3.59 22.11
N ARG A 30 -33.28 -4.23 21.87
CA ARG A 30 -33.79 -4.51 20.52
C ARG A 30 -34.17 -3.18 19.87
N SER A 31 -33.39 -2.75 18.88
CA SER A 31 -33.74 -1.63 18.00
C SER A 31 -34.80 -2.11 17.01
N VAL A 32 -36.01 -1.56 17.11
CA VAL A 32 -37.09 -1.74 16.15
C VAL A 32 -36.96 -0.60 15.14
N VAL A 33 -36.49 -0.91 13.93
CA VAL A 33 -36.44 0.05 12.83
C VAL A 33 -37.83 0.09 12.18
N PRO A 34 -38.53 1.24 12.15
CA PRO A 34 -39.74 1.37 11.34
C PRO A 34 -39.36 1.48 9.86
N ALA A 35 -40.06 0.72 9.02
CA ALA A 35 -39.95 0.77 7.58
C ALA A 35 -40.48 2.11 7.05
N ALA A 36 -39.58 3.00 6.65
CA ALA A 36 -39.93 4.18 5.85
C ALA A 36 -40.17 3.72 4.41
N THR A 37 -41.41 3.85 3.96
CA THR A 37 -41.80 3.63 2.56
C THR A 37 -41.67 4.97 1.85
N GLU A 38 -40.52 5.24 1.23
CA GLU A 38 -40.38 6.36 0.29
C GLU A 38 -40.50 5.83 -1.15
N ALA A 39 -41.63 6.17 -1.77
CA ALA A 39 -41.85 6.00 -3.19
C ALA A 39 -41.02 7.07 -3.94
N GLY A 40 -39.75 6.75 -4.20
CA GLY A 40 -38.85 7.52 -5.05
C GLY A 40 -38.96 7.06 -6.52
N THR A 41 -39.22 8.02 -7.41
CA THR A 41 -39.22 7.92 -8.87
C THR A 41 -38.01 7.15 -9.41
N PRO A 42 -38.15 6.26 -10.41
CA PRO A 42 -37.01 5.52 -10.95
C PRO A 42 -36.08 6.46 -11.70
N ASP A 43 -35.00 6.84 -11.03
CA ASP A 43 -33.82 7.39 -11.67
C ASP A 43 -33.31 6.37 -12.69
N ARG A 44 -33.11 6.79 -13.94
CA ARG A 44 -32.46 5.98 -14.97
C ARG A 44 -30.95 5.97 -14.71
N GLY A 45 -30.58 5.62 -13.49
CA GLY A 45 -29.22 5.28 -13.11
C GLY A 45 -28.82 4.09 -13.97
N ARG A 46 -27.74 4.28 -14.74
CA ARG A 46 -27.01 3.15 -15.32
C ARG A 46 -26.81 2.14 -14.20
N GLU A 47 -27.41 0.96 -14.34
CA GLU A 47 -27.07 -0.19 -13.50
C GLU A 47 -25.55 -0.31 -13.53
N ALA A 48 -24.91 0.10 -12.43
CA ALA A 48 -23.58 -0.36 -12.13
C ALA A 48 -23.73 -1.87 -12.05
N ALA A 49 -23.38 -2.56 -13.13
CA ALA A 49 -23.41 -4.00 -13.18
C ALA A 49 -22.77 -4.49 -11.89
N ASN A 50 -23.56 -5.18 -11.07
CA ASN A 50 -23.21 -5.73 -9.77
C ASN A 50 -22.14 -6.82 -9.95
N ARG A 51 -20.97 -6.46 -10.47
CA ARG A 51 -19.79 -7.29 -10.49
C ARG A 51 -19.21 -7.14 -9.11
N THR A 52 -19.62 -8.03 -8.20
CA THR A 52 -18.87 -8.25 -6.98
C THR A 52 -17.46 -8.63 -7.43
N PRO A 53 -16.42 -7.79 -7.21
CA PRO A 53 -15.08 -8.15 -7.62
C PRO A 53 -14.70 -9.44 -6.90
N GLU A 54 -14.45 -10.50 -7.65
CA GLU A 54 -14.11 -11.80 -7.09
C GLU A 54 -12.76 -11.68 -6.37
N ALA A 55 -12.74 -11.99 -5.08
CA ALA A 55 -11.51 -12.03 -4.31
C ALA A 55 -10.58 -13.09 -4.91
N ALA A 56 -9.43 -12.66 -5.44
CA ALA A 56 -8.44 -13.59 -5.95
C ALA A 56 -7.76 -14.31 -4.78
N THR A 57 -7.99 -15.62 -4.64
CA THR A 57 -7.27 -16.47 -3.68
C THR A 57 -6.18 -17.30 -4.38
N GLY A 58 -5.03 -17.47 -3.74
CA GLY A 58 -3.96 -18.32 -4.24
C GLY A 58 -2.96 -18.70 -3.14
N GLN A 59 -2.18 -19.75 -3.37
CA GLN A 59 -1.11 -20.18 -2.47
C GLN A 59 0.25 -20.02 -3.15
N CYS A 60 1.18 -19.33 -2.47
CA CYS A 60 2.55 -19.15 -2.94
C CYS A 60 3.55 -19.84 -2.01
N ALA A 61 4.20 -20.88 -2.51
CA ALA A 61 5.36 -21.47 -1.85
C ALA A 61 6.61 -20.63 -2.18
N THR A 62 6.97 -19.73 -1.28
CA THR A 62 8.12 -18.82 -1.45
C THR A 62 9.33 -19.39 -0.71
N GLN A 63 10.47 -19.51 -1.39
CA GLN A 63 11.71 -20.04 -0.82
C GLN A 63 12.84 -19.01 -0.78
N ARG A 64 12.68 -17.92 -1.54
CA ARG A 64 13.69 -16.89 -1.73
C ARG A 64 13.05 -15.51 -1.63
N ILE A 65 13.86 -14.57 -1.15
CA ILE A 65 13.48 -13.17 -1.04
C ILE A 65 14.55 -12.34 -1.72
N THR A 66 14.14 -11.46 -2.63
CA THR A 66 14.99 -10.44 -3.24
C THR A 66 14.50 -9.06 -2.79
N ILE A 67 15.41 -8.21 -2.32
CA ILE A 67 15.05 -6.94 -1.68
C ILE A 67 15.79 -5.78 -2.35
N ARG A 68 15.09 -4.67 -2.53
CA ARG A 68 15.68 -3.35 -2.79
C ARG A 68 15.14 -2.34 -1.79
N THR A 69 16.02 -1.58 -1.17
CA THR A 69 15.68 -0.44 -0.32
C THR A 69 16.31 0.82 -0.90
N ASN A 70 15.61 1.94 -0.71
CA ASN A 70 16.09 3.27 -1.05
C ASN A 70 16.43 4.02 0.24
N PRO A 71 17.54 4.78 0.29
CA PRO A 71 17.88 5.56 1.47
C PRO A 71 16.85 6.66 1.72
N GLU A 72 16.78 7.13 2.96
CA GLU A 72 16.06 8.35 3.29
C GLU A 72 16.60 9.54 2.48
N GLY A 73 15.72 10.47 2.11
CA GLY A 73 16.06 11.64 1.30
C GLY A 73 16.07 11.37 -0.20
N ASP A 74 15.94 10.12 -0.64
CA ASP A 74 15.65 9.76 -2.03
C ASP A 74 14.19 10.04 -2.38
N GLN A 75 13.72 11.27 -2.19
CA GLN A 75 12.35 11.63 -2.53
C GLN A 75 12.16 11.64 -4.05
N VAL A 76 11.07 11.04 -4.50
CA VAL A 76 10.61 11.12 -5.90
C VAL A 76 9.21 11.71 -5.92
N SER A 77 8.90 12.48 -6.95
CA SER A 77 7.58 13.02 -7.16
C SER A 77 7.11 12.83 -8.60
N THR A 78 5.80 12.83 -8.78
CA THR A 78 5.18 12.86 -10.10
C THR A 78 3.89 13.66 -10.04
N ALA A 79 3.56 14.36 -11.11
CA ALA A 79 2.25 14.97 -11.32
C ALA A 79 1.48 14.30 -12.47
N SER A 80 2.05 13.24 -13.06
CA SER A 80 1.51 12.54 -14.20
C SER A 80 0.21 11.83 -13.84
N THR A 81 -0.82 12.00 -14.67
CA THR A 81 -2.09 11.26 -14.61
C THR A 81 -2.00 9.87 -15.25
N VAL A 82 -0.92 9.60 -15.97
CA VAL A 82 -0.57 8.27 -16.49
C VAL A 82 0.52 7.63 -15.64
N PHE A 83 0.51 6.30 -15.56
CA PHE A 83 1.50 5.55 -14.77
C PHE A 83 2.91 5.73 -15.33
N VAL A 84 3.81 6.22 -14.48
CA VAL A 84 5.24 6.36 -14.77
C VAL A 84 6.06 5.46 -13.86
N ASN A 85 7.22 5.00 -14.33
CA ASN A 85 8.11 4.18 -13.50
C ASN A 85 8.61 4.99 -12.30
N VAL A 86 8.52 4.40 -11.11
CA VAL A 86 9.13 4.97 -9.92
C VAL A 86 10.63 4.71 -9.99
N PRO A 87 11.48 5.76 -10.02
CA PRO A 87 12.93 5.58 -10.11
C PRO A 87 13.45 4.67 -9.00
N ARG A 88 14.41 3.81 -9.37
CA ARG A 88 15.13 2.92 -8.44
C ARG A 88 14.23 2.02 -7.57
N SER A 89 12.98 1.76 -7.99
CA SER A 89 12.07 0.83 -7.30
C SER A 89 11.92 -0.50 -8.05
N GLY A 90 12.54 -0.65 -9.22
CA GLY A 90 12.59 -1.90 -9.95
C GLY A 90 13.74 -2.81 -9.51
N LEU A 91 13.57 -4.12 -9.66
CA LEU A 91 14.64 -5.10 -9.43
C LEU A 91 14.48 -6.32 -10.34
N THR A 92 15.54 -7.07 -10.53
CA THR A 92 15.52 -8.35 -11.24
C THR A 92 15.58 -9.49 -10.24
N PHE A 93 14.89 -10.59 -10.55
CA PHE A 93 14.94 -11.82 -9.75
C PHE A 93 14.93 -13.04 -10.68
N THR A 94 15.38 -14.17 -10.16
CA THR A 94 15.31 -15.45 -10.88
C THR A 94 14.28 -16.34 -10.21
N GLN A 95 13.19 -16.61 -10.91
CA GLN A 95 12.17 -17.57 -10.51
C GLN A 95 12.71 -18.99 -10.67
N GLY A 96 12.83 -19.72 -9.57
CA GLY A 96 13.26 -21.12 -9.55
C GLY A 96 12.14 -22.11 -9.84
N GLY A 97 12.49 -23.40 -9.78
CA GLY A 97 11.60 -24.53 -10.04
C GLY A 97 11.60 -24.98 -11.50
N THR A 98 10.73 -25.94 -11.81
CA THR A 98 10.58 -26.54 -13.15
C THR A 98 9.23 -26.24 -13.80
N ALA A 99 8.32 -25.59 -13.08
CA ALA A 99 6.98 -25.23 -13.53
C ALA A 99 6.63 -23.80 -13.09
N PRO A 100 5.69 -23.12 -13.77
CA PRO A 100 5.22 -21.81 -13.35
C PRO A 100 4.70 -21.80 -11.91
N SER A 101 4.99 -20.72 -11.19
CA SER A 101 4.56 -20.51 -9.80
C SER A 101 4.15 -19.04 -9.63
N CYS A 102 3.54 -18.70 -8.50
CA CYS A 102 3.27 -17.30 -8.20
C CYS A 102 4.47 -16.59 -7.56
N VAL A 103 4.49 -15.28 -7.76
CA VAL A 103 5.43 -14.32 -7.17
C VAL A 103 4.61 -13.29 -6.41
N MET A 104 5.03 -12.98 -5.18
CA MET A 104 4.45 -11.89 -4.39
C MET A 104 5.44 -10.74 -4.32
N VAL A 105 4.98 -9.54 -4.67
CA VAL A 105 5.77 -8.31 -4.61
C VAL A 105 5.17 -7.40 -3.55
N ARG A 106 5.91 -7.14 -2.48
CA ARG A 106 5.58 -6.10 -1.52
C ARG A 106 6.23 -4.80 -1.93
N PHE A 107 5.45 -3.74 -2.02
CA PHE A 107 5.98 -2.38 -2.13
C PHE A 107 5.60 -1.60 -0.88
N SER A 108 6.59 -0.96 -0.27
CA SER A 108 6.38 -0.06 0.87
C SER A 108 7.05 1.28 0.60
N ALA A 109 6.45 2.37 1.06
CA ALA A 109 7.02 3.70 0.95
C ALA A 109 6.42 4.62 2.02
N VAL A 110 7.17 5.67 2.37
CA VAL A 110 6.60 6.85 3.02
C VAL A 110 6.06 7.76 1.92
N THR A 111 4.77 8.04 1.91
CA THR A 111 4.11 8.79 0.84
C THR A 111 3.40 10.02 1.36
N PHE A 112 3.20 10.97 0.46
CA PHE A 112 2.55 12.23 0.76
C PHE A 112 1.81 12.74 -0.47
N ALA A 113 0.53 13.08 -0.29
CA ALA A 113 -0.35 13.58 -1.33
C ALA A 113 -1.13 14.81 -0.79
N PRO A 114 -0.58 16.03 -0.90
CA PRO A 114 -1.22 17.24 -0.37
C PRO A 114 -2.50 17.59 -1.14
N ASP A 115 -3.24 18.62 -0.71
CA ASP A 115 -4.30 19.27 -1.51
C ASP A 115 -5.35 18.31 -2.12
N LYS A 116 -5.79 17.31 -1.35
CA LYS A 116 -6.76 16.29 -1.79
C LYS A 116 -6.31 15.51 -3.03
N ARG A 117 -5.00 15.38 -3.22
CA ARG A 117 -4.42 14.56 -4.29
C ARG A 117 -4.47 13.10 -3.89
N VAL A 118 -4.41 12.25 -4.91
CA VAL A 118 -4.46 10.80 -4.73
C VAL A 118 -3.29 10.17 -5.49
N LEU A 119 -2.48 9.41 -4.76
CA LEU A 119 -1.37 8.63 -5.28
C LEU A 119 -1.82 7.18 -5.51
N ASP A 120 -1.84 6.77 -6.77
CA ASP A 120 -2.01 5.36 -7.13
C ASP A 120 -0.66 4.71 -7.39
N VAL A 121 -0.51 3.46 -6.98
CA VAL A 121 0.65 2.61 -7.28
C VAL A 121 0.19 1.33 -7.98
N ARG A 122 1.01 0.82 -8.89
CA ARG A 122 0.88 -0.54 -9.44
C ARG A 122 2.23 -1.20 -9.61
N VAL A 123 2.24 -2.52 -9.67
CA VAL A 123 3.42 -3.33 -9.95
C VAL A 123 3.28 -4.02 -11.30
N LEU A 124 4.38 -4.06 -12.06
CA LEU A 124 4.53 -4.85 -13.27
C LEU A 124 5.59 -5.93 -13.06
N VAL A 125 5.33 -7.15 -13.53
CA VAL A 125 6.34 -8.21 -13.71
C VAL A 125 6.41 -8.53 -15.20
N ASP A 126 7.55 -8.28 -15.82
CA ASP A 126 7.78 -8.39 -17.27
C ASP A 126 6.72 -7.66 -18.12
N GLY A 127 6.27 -6.51 -17.62
CA GLY A 127 5.23 -5.69 -18.27
C GLY A 127 3.79 -6.12 -17.98
N ARG A 128 3.56 -7.27 -17.32
CA ARG A 128 2.22 -7.71 -16.88
C ARG A 128 1.85 -7.03 -15.57
N VAL A 129 0.65 -6.46 -15.50
CA VAL A 129 0.13 -5.84 -14.27
C VAL A 129 -0.15 -6.92 -13.23
N ALA A 130 0.40 -6.73 -12.02
CA ALA A 130 0.13 -7.59 -10.88
C ALA A 130 -1.28 -7.34 -10.32
N GLN A 131 -1.89 -8.37 -9.73
CA GLN A 131 -3.19 -8.28 -9.06
C GLN A 131 -3.04 -7.59 -7.68
N PRO A 132 -4.02 -6.78 -7.22
CA PRO A 132 -5.34 -6.51 -7.82
C PRO A 132 -5.34 -5.44 -8.92
N GLY A 133 -4.17 -5.01 -9.39
CA GLY A 133 -4.01 -3.89 -10.32
C GLY A 133 -3.51 -2.64 -9.61
N PRO A 134 -3.82 -1.45 -10.14
CA PRO A 134 -3.61 -0.20 -9.42
C PRO A 134 -4.33 -0.18 -8.08
N VAL A 135 -3.65 0.32 -7.05
CA VAL A 135 -4.19 0.55 -5.72
C VAL A 135 -3.97 2.00 -5.30
N LEU A 136 -4.94 2.56 -4.59
CA LEU A 136 -4.76 3.82 -3.89
C LEU A 136 -3.75 3.59 -2.77
N PHE A 137 -2.61 4.25 -2.85
CA PHE A 137 -1.50 4.05 -1.92
C PHE A 137 -1.40 5.17 -0.89
N SER A 138 -1.84 6.38 -1.23
CA SER A 138 -2.04 7.50 -0.33
C SER A 138 -3.05 8.47 -0.94
N GLY A 139 -3.81 9.17 -0.10
CA GLY A 139 -4.79 10.17 -0.50
C GLY A 139 -4.96 11.24 0.58
N ASP A 140 -6.17 11.79 0.64
CA ASP A 140 -6.65 12.70 1.69
C ASP A 140 -7.02 11.90 2.96
N ASP A 141 -6.13 10.98 3.38
CA ASP A 141 -6.34 10.10 4.53
C ASP A 141 -5.86 10.72 5.85
N ASP A 142 -5.57 12.02 5.88
CA ASP A 142 -5.30 12.73 7.13
C ASP A 142 -6.58 13.00 7.92
N GLU A 143 -6.61 12.49 9.16
CA GLU A 143 -7.80 12.57 9.99
C GLU A 143 -8.17 14.02 10.38
N ASP A 144 -7.23 14.96 10.21
CA ASP A 144 -7.39 16.40 10.45
C ASP A 144 -7.39 17.28 9.18
N PHE A 145 -7.30 16.69 7.98
CA PHE A 145 -7.30 17.42 6.69
C PHE A 145 -6.26 18.56 6.60
N ASP A 146 -5.16 18.46 7.34
CA ASP A 146 -4.13 19.49 7.40
C ASP A 146 -3.06 19.38 6.30
N GLY A 147 -2.99 18.24 5.64
CA GLY A 147 -2.11 17.86 4.55
C GLY A 147 -0.64 17.93 4.94
N ARG A 148 -0.27 17.67 6.20
CA ARG A 148 1.11 17.95 6.68
C ARG A 148 1.99 16.73 6.83
N TRP A 149 1.42 15.54 7.04
CA TRP A 149 2.19 14.39 7.48
C TRP A 149 2.29 13.31 6.40
N ALA A 150 3.53 12.96 6.05
CA ALA A 150 3.80 11.80 5.22
C ALA A 150 3.57 10.50 6.04
N ARG A 151 3.00 9.48 5.41
CA ARG A 151 2.60 8.23 6.05
C ARG A 151 3.31 7.04 5.42
N ALA A 152 3.62 6.03 6.24
CA ALA A 152 4.17 4.79 5.74
C ALA A 152 3.04 3.85 5.30
N HIS A 153 3.08 3.42 4.03
CA HIS A 153 2.15 2.43 3.49
C HIS A 153 2.90 1.23 2.96
N SER A 154 2.24 0.09 2.95
CA SER A 154 2.73 -1.15 2.37
C SER A 154 1.58 -1.91 1.72
N PHE A 155 1.81 -2.49 0.55
CA PHE A 155 0.84 -3.33 -0.14
C PHE A 155 1.50 -4.52 -0.82
N ASP A 156 0.81 -5.66 -0.79
CA ASP A 156 1.24 -6.91 -1.42
C ASP A 156 0.52 -7.12 -2.75
N PHE A 157 1.30 -7.29 -3.81
CA PHE A 157 0.82 -7.55 -5.16
C PHE A 157 1.13 -9.01 -5.55
N LEU A 158 0.19 -9.65 -6.23
CA LEU A 158 0.32 -11.05 -6.64
C LEU A 158 0.44 -11.17 -8.16
N VAL A 159 1.43 -11.94 -8.63
CA VAL A 159 1.55 -12.34 -10.03
C VAL A 159 1.51 -13.87 -10.13
N PRO A 160 0.38 -14.45 -10.56
CA PRO A 160 0.29 -15.89 -10.75
C PRO A 160 1.00 -16.34 -12.03
N ASN A 161 1.37 -17.62 -12.08
CA ASN A 161 1.87 -18.30 -13.27
C ASN A 161 3.09 -17.59 -13.91
N VAL A 162 4.08 -17.25 -13.08
CA VAL A 162 5.41 -16.79 -13.51
C VAL A 162 6.26 -18.03 -13.80
N ALA A 163 6.68 -18.18 -15.05
CA ALA A 163 7.53 -19.30 -15.49
C ALA A 163 8.89 -19.27 -14.76
N PRO A 164 9.63 -20.39 -14.68
CA PRO A 164 11.03 -20.36 -14.25
C PRO A 164 11.89 -19.51 -15.19
N GLY A 165 12.83 -18.73 -14.65
CA GLY A 165 13.70 -17.86 -15.45
C GLY A 165 14.02 -16.51 -14.79
N GLN A 166 14.67 -15.62 -15.53
CA GLN A 166 14.95 -14.25 -15.09
C GLN A 166 13.75 -13.35 -15.40
N HIS A 167 13.34 -12.56 -14.41
CA HIS A 167 12.21 -11.64 -14.49
C HIS A 167 12.56 -10.25 -13.99
N ASN A 168 11.81 -9.24 -14.44
CA ASN A 168 11.95 -7.86 -13.99
C ASN A 168 10.68 -7.34 -13.32
N VAL A 169 10.85 -6.79 -12.13
CA VAL A 169 9.82 -6.05 -11.41
C VAL A 169 9.99 -4.56 -11.68
N ARG A 170 8.86 -3.89 -11.95
CA ARG A 170 8.78 -2.42 -12.00
C ARG A 170 7.62 -1.93 -11.16
N VAL A 171 7.88 -0.95 -10.31
CA VAL A 171 6.84 -0.20 -9.62
C VAL A 171 6.51 1.04 -10.43
N GLN A 172 5.23 1.34 -10.59
CA GLN A 172 4.75 2.53 -11.27
C GLN A 172 3.81 3.31 -10.37
N ALA A 173 3.80 4.64 -10.53
CA ALA A 173 2.95 5.54 -9.79
C ALA A 173 2.28 6.56 -10.72
N ARG A 174 1.14 7.11 -10.29
CA ARG A 174 0.48 8.27 -10.90
C ARG A 174 -0.20 9.14 -9.84
N SER A 175 -0.43 10.39 -10.19
CA SER A 175 -1.36 11.28 -9.49
C SER A 175 -2.73 11.16 -10.16
N PHE A 176 -3.72 10.59 -9.47
CA PHE A 176 -5.06 10.37 -10.04
C PHE A 176 -5.75 11.68 -10.44
N THR A 177 -5.60 12.71 -9.60
CA THR A 177 -6.21 14.04 -9.78
C THR A 177 -5.33 15.03 -10.58
N GLY A 178 -4.15 14.60 -11.01
CA GLY A 178 -3.09 15.51 -11.49
C GLY A 178 -2.50 16.36 -10.35
N GLY A 179 -1.27 16.83 -10.47
CA GLY A 179 -0.56 17.56 -9.41
C GLY A 179 0.39 16.67 -8.60
N PRO A 180 1.37 17.27 -7.88
CA PRO A 180 2.48 16.54 -7.32
C PRO A 180 2.07 15.60 -6.18
N VAL A 181 2.48 14.35 -6.30
CA VAL A 181 2.45 13.34 -5.23
C VAL A 181 3.87 12.82 -4.99
N TYR A 182 4.17 12.40 -3.77
CA TYR A 182 5.53 12.13 -3.34
C TYR A 182 5.68 10.72 -2.77
N LEU A 183 6.81 10.09 -3.05
CA LEU A 183 7.25 8.85 -2.43
C LEU A 183 8.66 9.03 -1.87
N ASN A 184 8.91 8.53 -0.68
CA ASN A 184 10.19 8.53 0.02
C ASN A 184 10.39 7.18 0.73
N THR A 185 11.60 6.89 1.21
CA THR A 185 11.93 5.69 2.02
C THR A 185 11.30 4.41 1.47
N ARG A 186 11.53 4.16 0.18
CA ARG A 186 10.90 3.07 -0.57
C ARG A 186 11.59 1.74 -0.32
N SER A 187 10.83 0.67 -0.34
CA SER A 187 11.34 -0.70 -0.41
C SER A 187 10.48 -1.56 -1.34
N THR A 188 11.13 -2.45 -2.07
CA THR A 188 10.50 -3.46 -2.91
C THR A 188 11.05 -4.82 -2.50
N VAL A 189 10.17 -5.70 -2.05
CA VAL A 189 10.51 -7.06 -1.62
C VAL A 189 9.78 -8.04 -2.54
N VAL A 190 10.52 -8.98 -3.10
CA VAL A 190 9.96 -10.01 -3.99
C VAL A 190 10.14 -11.36 -3.31
N HIS A 191 9.03 -11.99 -2.97
CA HIS A 191 9.00 -13.39 -2.54
C HIS A 191 8.80 -14.28 -3.76
N HIS A 192 9.75 -15.17 -3.99
CA HIS A 192 9.78 -16.06 -5.15
C HIS A 192 10.31 -17.45 -4.75
N ARG A 193 10.31 -18.37 -5.71
CA ARG A 193 10.93 -19.69 -5.55
C ARG A 193 12.37 -19.67 -6.04
#